data_AF-A0A7T4BN73-F1
#
_entry.id   AF-A0A7T4BN73-F1
#
_cell.length_a   1.000
_cell.length_b   1.000
_cell.length_c   1.000
_cell.angle_alpha   90.00
_cell.angle_beta   90.00
_cell.angle_gamma   90.00
#
_symmetry.space_group_name_H-M   'P 1'
#
loop_
_entity.id
_entity.type
_entity.pdbx_description
1 polymer ?
#
loop_
_entity_poly.entity_id
_entity_poly.type
_entity_poly.pdbx_seq_one_letter_code
_entity_poly.pdbx_strand_id
1 'polypeptide(L)' 'MTLSALTLAKRIHKQYEIKAQCQTAFYSRRHWEDIGDVCQQEFLDVAKAILDGETSLNGHPIPAWAIALNK' A
#
# COMPACT_ATOMS: atom_id res chain seq x y z
N MET A 1 -19.38 2.12 -6.73
CA MET A 1 -18.16 1.82 -7.52
C MET A 1 -17.29 0.95 -6.64
N THR A 2 -17.12 -0.33 -6.98
CA THR A 2 -16.23 -1.25 -6.26
C THR A 2 -14.79 -0.77 -6.41
N LEU A 3 -14.13 -0.45 -5.30
CA LEU A 3 -12.72 -0.08 -5.30
C LEU A 3 -11.93 -1.30 -5.77
N SER A 4 -11.25 -1.20 -6.91
CA SER A 4 -10.42 -2.31 -7.39
C SER A 4 -9.16 -2.42 -6.53
N ALA A 5 -8.67 -3.65 -6.33
CA ALA A 5 -7.45 -3.91 -5.56
C ALA A 5 -6.26 -3.06 -6.07
N LEU A 6 -6.15 -2.85 -7.38
CA LEU A 6 -5.15 -1.98 -7.98
C LEU A 6 -5.28 -0.51 -7.56
N THR A 7 -6.51 0.00 -7.46
CA THR A 7 -6.74 1.38 -7.01
C THR A 7 -6.35 1.55 -5.55
N LEU A 8 -6.71 0.58 -4.70
CA LEU A 8 -6.34 0.59 -3.29
C LEU A 8 -4.82 0.42 -3.11
N ALA A 9 -4.18 -0.48 -3.85
CA ALA A 9 -2.73 -0.68 -3.84
C ALA A 9 -1.97 0.61 -4.21
N LYS A 10 -2.38 1.29 -5.28
CA LYS A 10 -1.80 2.58 -5.69
C LYS A 10 -1.99 3.67 -4.62
N ARG A 11 -3.13 3.68 -3.91
CA ARG A 11 -3.38 4.60 -2.79
C ARG A 11 -2.49 4.30 -1.60
N ILE A 12 -2.35 3.03 -1.23
CA ILE A 12 -1.47 2.57 -0.15
C ILE A 12 -0.03 2.96 -0.46
N HIS A 13 0.46 2.66 -1.67
CA HIS A 13 1.79 3.06 -2.12
C HIS A 13 1.98 4.58 -2.05
N LYS A 14 1.02 5.37 -2.56
CA LYS A 14 1.10 6.83 -2.50
C LYS A 14 1.22 7.36 -1.06
N GLN A 15 0.46 6.79 -0.12
CA GLN A 15 0.51 7.18 1.29
C GLN A 15 1.81 6.71 1.97
N TYR A 16 2.29 5.52 1.63
CA TYR A 16 3.59 5.03 2.08
C TYR A 16 4.71 6.00 1.65
N GLU A 17 4.72 6.42 0.40
CA GLU A 17 5.72 7.37 -0.13
C GLU A 17 5.69 8.71 0.60
N ILE A 18 4.50 9.26 0.89
CA ILE A 18 4.35 10.51 1.67
C ILE A 18 4.98 10.34 3.06
N LYS A 19 4.70 9.22 3.72
CA LYS A 19 5.23 8.94 5.06
C LYS A 19 6.74 8.72 5.05
N ALA A 20 7.26 8.00 4.05
CA ALA A 20 8.69 7.77 3.89
C ALA A 20 9.46 9.07 3.67
N GLN A 21 8.92 9.98 2.85
CA GLN A 21 9.48 11.34 2.69
C GLN A 21 9.50 12.14 3.99
N CYS A 22 8.43 12.06 4.79
CA CYS A 22 8.41 12.76 6.09
C CYS A 22 9.41 12.19 7.10
N GLN A 23 9.77 10.91 6.99
CA GLN A 23 10.65 10.24 7.95
C GLN A 23 12.13 10.28 7.58
N THR A 24 12.46 10.46 6.29
CA THR A 24 13.82 10.34 5.79
C THR A 24 14.17 11.54 4.91
N ALA A 25 15.11 12.38 5.40
CA ALA A 25 15.48 13.66 4.77
C ALA A 25 16.00 13.53 3.32
N PHE A 26 16.46 12.36 2.90
CA PHE A 26 17.00 12.09 1.56
C PHE A 26 16.18 11.05 0.77
N TYR A 27 14.95 10.76 1.18
CA TYR A 27 14.12 9.78 0.47
C TYR A 27 13.62 10.35 -0.86
N SER A 28 14.07 9.76 -1.96
CA SER A 28 13.54 10.04 -3.29
C SER A 28 12.28 9.23 -3.51
N ARG A 29 11.19 9.94 -3.82
CA ARG A 29 9.91 9.33 -4.13
C ARG A 29 10.01 8.48 -5.39
N ARG A 30 9.44 7.28 -5.34
CA ARG A 30 9.30 6.39 -6.49
C ARG A 30 7.86 6.42 -6.99
N HIS A 31 7.67 6.43 -8.31
CA HIS A 31 6.34 6.24 -8.86
C HIS A 31 5.96 4.76 -8.83
N TRP A 32 4.67 4.48 -8.91
CA TRP A 32 4.17 3.09 -8.95
C TRP A 32 4.80 2.30 -10.11
N GLU A 33 5.06 2.96 -11.24
CA GLU A 33 5.66 2.35 -12.43
C GLU A 33 7.18 2.12 -12.27
N ASP A 34 7.82 2.81 -11.32
CA ASP A 34 9.27 2.71 -11.10
C ASP A 34 9.64 1.64 -10.05
N ILE A 35 8.65 1.15 -9.30
CA ILE A 35 8.88 0.07 -8.33
C ILE A 35 8.83 -1.28 -9.03
N GLY A 36 9.73 -2.19 -8.63
CA GLY A 36 9.80 -3.53 -9.21
C GLY A 36 8.51 -4.32 -9.02
N ASP A 37 8.30 -5.28 -9.91
CA ASP A 37 7.07 -6.09 -9.96
C ASP A 37 6.75 -6.79 -8.63
N VAL A 38 7.78 -7.22 -7.91
CA VAL A 38 7.63 -7.83 -6.57
C VAL A 38 7.00 -6.84 -5.59
N CYS A 39 7.48 -5.60 -5.52
CA CYS A 39 6.90 -4.58 -4.64
C CYS A 39 5.47 -4.23 -5.06
N GLN A 40 5.20 -4.12 -6.37
CA GLN A 40 3.84 -3.90 -6.86
C GLN A 40 2.90 -5.02 -6.41
N GLN A 41 3.37 -6.27 -6.50
CA GLN A 41 2.62 -7.44 -6.07
C GLN A 41 2.35 -7.42 -4.56
N GLU A 42 3.32 -7.06 -3.74
CA GLU A 42 3.12 -6.93 -2.28
C GLU A 42 2.03 -5.90 -1.94
N PHE A 43 2.04 -4.73 -2.59
CA PHE A 43 0.98 -3.74 -2.38
C PHE A 43 -0.39 -4.23 -2.87
N LEU A 44 -0.44 -5.01 -3.95
CA LEU A 44 -1.66 -5.64 -4.44
C LEU A 44 -2.19 -6.69 -3.47
N ASP A 45 -1.31 -7.50 -2.87
CA ASP A 45 -1.69 -8.53 -1.90
C ASP A 45 -2.20 -7.89 -0.60
N VAL A 46 -1.55 -6.82 -0.13
CA VAL A 46 -2.07 -6.03 1.01
C VAL A 46 -3.44 -5.43 0.67
N ALA A 47 -3.61 -4.88 -0.54
CA ALA A 47 -4.88 -4.31 -0.95
C ALA A 47 -6.00 -5.36 -1.04
N LYS A 48 -5.71 -6.55 -1.58
CA LYS A 48 -6.66 -7.67 -1.60
C LYS A 48 -7.04 -8.11 -0.19
N ALA A 49 -6.05 -8.32 0.67
CA ALA A 49 -6.28 -8.67 2.08
C ALA A 49 -7.22 -7.65 2.77
N ILE A 50 -6.98 -6.35 2.59
CA ILE A 50 -7.85 -5.30 3.15
C ILE A 50 -9.28 -5.37 2.57
N LEU A 51 -9.42 -5.64 1.27
CA LEU A 51 -10.74 -5.78 0.62
C LEU A 51 -11.49 -7.03 1.11
N ASP A 52 -10.76 -8.10 1.41
CA ASP A 52 -11.29 -9.35 1.96
C ASP A 52 -11.59 -9.24 3.48
N GLY A 53 -11.23 -8.11 4.11
CA GLY A 53 -11.49 -7.83 5.53
C GLY A 53 -10.38 -8.33 6.47
N GLU A 54 -9.24 -8.75 5.92
CA GLU A 54 -8.08 -9.21 6.68
C GLU A 54 -7.36 -8.03 7.36
N THR A 55 -6.76 -8.34 8.51
CA THR A 55 -5.97 -7.36 9.30
C THR A 55 -4.49 -7.71 9.37
N SER A 56 -4.10 -8.83 8.75
CA SER A 56 -2.72 -9.31 8.68
C SER A 56 -2.44 -9.95 7.33
N LEU A 57 -1.21 -9.83 6.84
CA LEU A 57 -0.72 -10.50 5.63
C LEU A 57 0.61 -11.18 5.95
N ASN A 58 0.77 -12.45 5.57
CA ASN A 58 2.00 -13.23 5.79
C ASN A 58 2.51 -13.21 7.25
N GLY A 59 1.60 -13.21 8.23
CA GLY A 59 1.95 -13.15 9.65
C GLY A 59 2.35 -11.77 10.16
N HIS A 60 2.33 -10.74 9.29
CA HIS A 60 2.58 -9.36 9.67
C HIS A 60 1.26 -8.57 9.75
N PRO A 61 1.04 -7.78 10.82
CA PRO A 61 -0.14 -6.94 10.92
C PRO A 61 -0.14 -5.86 9.83
N ILE A 62 -1.26 -5.70 9.15
CA ILE A 62 -1.45 -4.63 8.16
C ILE A 62 -1.56 -3.31 8.92
N PRO A 63 -0.82 -2.26 8.53
CA PRO A 63 -0.88 -0.98 9.22
C PRO A 63 -2.30 -0.40 9.24
N ALA A 64 -2.76 0.06 10.41
CA ALA A 64 -4.11 0.61 10.58
C ALA A 64 -4.43 1.77 9.62
N TRP A 65 -3.41 2.57 9.26
CA TRP A 65 -3.56 3.65 8.28
C TRP A 65 -3.86 3.14 6.88
N ALA A 66 -3.38 1.95 6.50
CA ALA A 66 -3.65 1.35 5.19
C ALA A 66 -5.09 0.80 5.14
N ILE A 67 -5.54 0.17 6.23
CA ILE A 67 -6.93 -0.31 6.39
C ILE A 67 -7.91 0.86 6.30
N ALA A 68 -7.58 2.00 6.90
CA ALA A 68 -8.39 3.22 6.84
C ALA A 68 -8.57 3.78 5.42
N LEU A 69 -7.73 3.43 4.44
CA LEU A 69 -7.84 3.89 3.05
C LEU A 69 -8.94 3.18 2.25
N ASN A 70 -9.50 2.09 2.79
CA ASN A 70 -10.62 1.36 2.22
C ASN A 70 -12.00 1.91 2.68
N LYS A 71 -12.01 2.85 3.63
CA LYS A 71 -13.22 3.55 4.07
C LYS A 71 -13.47 4.81 3.24
#